data_AF-A0AAQ3MLJ8-F1
#
_entry.id   AF-A0AAQ3MLJ8-F1
#
_cell.length_a   1.000
_cell.length_b   1.000
_cell.length_c   1.000
_cell.angle_alpha   90.00
_cell.angle_beta   90.00
_cell.angle_gamma   90.00
#
_symmetry.space_group_name_H-M   'P 1'
#
loop_
_entity.id
_entity.type
_entity.pdbx_description
1 polymer ?
#
loop_
_entity_poly.entity_id
_entity_poly.type
_entity_poly.pdbx_seq_one_letter_code
_entity_poly.pdbx_strand_id
1 'polypeptide(L)'
;MERYGTRFMDDYQVIMTKKLGLPKYNKQLINKLLTNMAVDKVDYTNFFRTLSNIKADTNIPDEELLVPLKSLSTSDISDDERKTSMDGVNPKYILRNYLCQTAIDAAETGDFGEVNRLLKLVERPFDEQPGMEKYARLPPAWAYRPGVCMLSCSS
;
A
#
# COMPACT_ATOMS: atom_id res chain seq x y z
N MET A 1 -12.94 -25.40 12.27
CA MET A 1 -12.85 -24.30 11.27
C MET A 1 -13.42 -22.98 11.77
N GLU A 2 -14.47 -22.95 12.59
CA GLU A 2 -15.12 -21.69 13.03
C GLU A 2 -14.19 -20.70 13.73
N ARG A 3 -13.22 -21.19 14.54
CA ARG A 3 -12.23 -20.33 15.22
C ARG A 3 -11.30 -19.56 14.27
N TYR A 4 -11.05 -20.09 13.07
CA TYR A 4 -10.16 -19.42 12.10
C TYR A 4 -10.83 -18.17 11.50
N GLY A 5 -12.10 -18.29 11.11
CA GLY A 5 -12.84 -17.18 10.50
C GLY A 5 -12.96 -15.98 11.45
N THR A 6 -13.27 -16.22 12.72
CA THR A 6 -13.35 -15.15 13.73
C THR A 6 -11.99 -14.49 13.96
N ARG A 7 -10.94 -15.28 14.21
CA ARG A 7 -9.59 -14.76 14.45
C ARG A 7 -9.07 -13.93 13.26
N PHE A 8 -9.25 -14.44 12.05
CA PHE A 8 -8.89 -13.74 10.82
C PHE A 8 -9.62 -12.40 10.70
N MET A 9 -10.92 -12.37 10.95
CA MET A 9 -11.71 -11.15 10.86
C MET A 9 -11.35 -10.13 11.94
N ASP A 10 -11.03 -10.57 13.15
CA ASP A 10 -10.58 -9.69 14.22
C ASP A 10 -9.24 -9.02 13.86
N ASP A 11 -8.26 -9.82 13.41
CA ASP A 11 -6.95 -9.32 13.01
C ASP A 11 -7.04 -8.42 11.76
N TYR A 12 -7.87 -8.79 10.79
CA TYR A 12 -8.12 -8.00 9.57
C TYR A 12 -8.70 -6.61 9.91
N GLN A 13 -9.69 -6.56 10.81
CA GLN A 13 -10.29 -5.30 11.24
C GLN A 13 -9.26 -4.38 11.89
N VAL A 14 -8.41 -4.93 12.76
CA VAL A 14 -7.33 -4.18 13.43
C VAL A 14 -6.32 -3.65 12.41
N ILE A 15 -5.85 -4.49 11.49
CA ILE A 15 -4.87 -4.09 10.47
C ILE A 15 -5.45 -3.00 9.56
N MET A 16 -6.67 -3.18 9.03
CA MET A 16 -7.26 -2.21 8.11
C MET A 16 -7.55 -0.86 8.77
N THR A 17 -7.97 -0.87 10.04
CA THR A 17 -8.19 0.35 10.81
C THR A 17 -6.87 1.13 10.96
N LYS A 18 -5.78 0.43 11.30
CA LYS A 18 -4.44 1.05 11.39
C LYS A 18 -3.92 1.54 10.04
N LYS A 19 -4.11 0.77 8.96
CA LYS A 19 -3.69 1.17 7.60
C LYS A 19 -4.37 2.45 7.12
N LEU A 20 -5.63 2.65 7.51
CA LEU A 20 -6.39 3.85 7.16
C LEU A 20 -6.22 5.00 8.16
N GLY A 21 -5.58 4.77 9.31
CA GLY A 21 -5.48 5.75 10.38
C GLY A 21 -6.83 6.09 11.03
N LEU A 22 -7.79 5.16 10.99
CA LEU A 22 -9.13 5.36 11.55
C LEU A 22 -9.14 5.07 13.06
N PRO A 23 -9.97 5.77 13.86
CA PRO A 23 -10.11 5.48 15.29
C PRO A 23 -10.91 4.19 15.54
N LYS A 24 -11.82 3.82 14.62
CA LYS A 24 -12.66 2.64 14.71
C LYS A 24 -12.88 1.99 13.35
N TYR A 25 -13.01 0.67 13.33
CA TYR A 25 -13.34 -0.09 12.13
C TYR A 25 -14.71 0.32 11.57
N ASN A 26 -14.74 0.67 10.27
CA ASN A 26 -15.96 0.95 9.54
C ASN A 26 -16.03 0.06 8.28
N LYS A 27 -16.86 -0.98 8.35
CA LYS A 27 -17.02 -1.99 7.28
C LYS A 27 -17.50 -1.39 5.97
N GLN A 28 -18.52 -0.52 6.01
CA GLN A 28 -19.12 0.05 4.80
C GLN A 28 -18.12 0.92 4.06
N LEU A 29 -17.37 1.71 4.83
CA LEU A 29 -16.33 2.59 4.32
C LEU A 29 -15.21 1.83 3.62
N ILE A 30 -14.66 0.83 4.32
CA ILE A 30 -13.55 0.00 3.83
C ILE A 30 -13.99 -0.76 2.57
N ASN A 31 -15.18 -1.36 2.58
CA ASN A 31 -15.67 -2.09 1.41
C ASN A 31 -15.86 -1.16 0.21
N LYS A 32 -16.50 0.01 0.40
CA LYS A 32 -16.68 0.99 -0.68
C LYS A 32 -15.33 1.45 -1.25
N LEU A 33 -14.37 1.72 -0.38
CA LEU A 33 -13.01 2.11 -0.78
C LEU A 33 -12.34 1.02 -1.60
N LEU A 34 -12.32 -0.23 -1.12
CA LEU A 34 -11.71 -1.35 -1.82
C LEU A 34 -12.38 -1.64 -3.16
N THR A 35 -13.71 -1.51 -3.24
CA THR A 35 -14.45 -1.64 -4.49
C THR A 35 -14.04 -0.56 -5.49
N ASN A 36 -13.97 0.71 -5.07
CA ASN A 36 -13.55 1.80 -5.94
C ASN A 36 -12.10 1.58 -6.43
N MET A 37 -11.18 1.22 -5.53
CA MET A 37 -9.80 0.90 -5.90
C MET A 37 -9.71 -0.24 -6.92
N ALA A 38 -10.56 -1.26 -6.80
CA ALA A 38 -10.61 -2.37 -7.73
C ALA A 38 -11.13 -1.95 -9.12
N VAL A 39 -12.17 -1.10 -9.17
CA VAL A 39 -12.73 -0.56 -10.43
C VAL A 39 -11.70 0.30 -11.16
N ASP A 40 -11.04 1.19 -10.42
CA ASP A 40 -10.07 2.15 -10.97
C ASP A 40 -8.67 1.54 -11.16
N LYS A 41 -8.48 0.26 -10.80
CA LYS A 41 -7.20 -0.48 -10.84
C LYS A 41 -6.07 0.28 -10.13
N VAL A 42 -6.40 0.89 -9.00
CA VAL A 42 -5.46 1.69 -8.20
C VAL A 42 -4.44 0.77 -7.54
N ASP A 43 -3.18 1.21 -7.53
CA ASP A 43 -2.11 0.49 -6.84
C ASP A 43 -2.34 0.49 -5.32
N TYR A 44 -2.49 -0.70 -4.75
CA TYR A 44 -2.83 -0.87 -3.34
C TYR A 44 -1.79 -0.22 -2.41
N THR A 45 -0.52 -0.59 -2.55
CA THR A 45 0.56 -0.11 -1.66
C THR A 45 0.72 1.41 -1.74
N ASN A 46 0.80 1.95 -2.95
CA ASN A 46 1.00 3.36 -3.16
C ASN A 46 -0.21 4.18 -2.72
N PHE A 47 -1.43 3.66 -2.84
CA PHE A 47 -2.63 4.31 -2.33
C PHE A 47 -2.55 4.54 -0.82
N PHE A 48 -2.34 3.48 -0.03
CA PHE A 48 -2.27 3.61 1.43
C PHE A 48 -1.07 4.44 1.89
N ARG A 49 0.06 4.38 1.15
CA ARG A 49 1.22 5.23 1.44
C ARG A 49 1.03 6.70 1.04
N THR A 50 0.20 6.98 0.05
CA THR A 50 -0.16 8.36 -0.32
C THR A 50 -1.20 8.92 0.64
N LEU A 51 -2.11 8.06 1.11
CA LEU A 51 -3.16 8.41 2.07
C LEU A 51 -2.58 8.97 3.38
N SER A 52 -1.44 8.46 3.85
CA SER A 52 -0.78 8.98 5.07
C SER A 52 -0.28 10.42 4.93
N ASN A 53 -0.05 10.91 3.70
CA ASN A 53 0.37 12.29 3.43
C ASN A 53 -0.82 13.26 3.26
N ILE A 54 -2.06 12.76 3.19
CA ILE A 54 -3.24 13.60 3.03
C ILE A 54 -3.55 14.26 4.36
N LYS A 55 -3.55 15.60 4.36
CA LYS A 55 -4.04 16.41 5.46
C LYS A 55 -5.56 16.44 5.41
N ALA A 56 -6.19 16.36 6.58
CA ALA A 56 -7.63 16.43 6.70
C ALA A 56 -8.09 17.88 6.45
N ASP A 57 -8.35 18.24 5.19
CA ASP A 57 -8.91 19.56 4.87
C ASP A 57 -10.41 19.58 5.22
N THR A 58 -10.79 20.54 6.05
CA THR A 58 -12.17 20.73 6.51
C THR A 58 -13.01 21.56 5.55
N ASN A 59 -12.39 22.17 4.53
CA ASN A 59 -13.05 23.10 3.59
C ASN A 59 -13.59 22.44 2.31
N ILE A 60 -13.33 21.15 2.07
CA ILE A 60 -13.80 20.48 0.85
C ILE A 60 -15.26 20.02 1.04
N PRO A 61 -16.18 20.36 0.11
CA PRO A 61 -17.58 19.95 0.18
C PRO A 61 -17.75 18.42 0.17
N ASP A 62 -18.78 17.95 0.87
CA ASP A 62 -19.08 16.55 1.16
C ASP A 62 -19.20 15.62 -0.06
N GLU A 63 -19.49 16.17 -1.22
CA GLU A 63 -19.72 15.42 -2.46
C GLU A 63 -18.42 15.09 -3.22
N GLU A 64 -17.31 15.81 -2.95
CA GLU A 64 -16.01 15.59 -3.61
C GLU A 64 -15.01 14.82 -2.74
N LEU A 65 -15.12 14.96 -1.41
CA LEU A 65 -14.33 14.13 -0.51
C LEU A 65 -14.84 12.69 -0.59
N LEU A 66 -13.93 11.76 -0.88
CA LEU A 66 -14.17 10.38 -0.48
C LEU A 66 -14.51 10.42 1.03
N VAL A 67 -15.75 10.06 1.35
CA VAL A 67 -16.31 9.91 2.70
C VAL A 67 -15.32 9.38 3.77
N PRO A 68 -14.32 8.51 3.47
CA PRO A 68 -13.30 8.11 4.44
C PRO A 68 -12.48 9.24 5.06
N LEU A 69 -12.10 10.26 4.29
CA LEU A 69 -11.17 11.28 4.76
C LEU A 69 -11.81 12.21 5.80
N LYS A 70 -13.12 12.45 5.73
CA LYS A 70 -13.85 13.22 6.76
C LYS A 70 -13.84 12.54 8.14
N SER A 71 -13.93 11.22 8.18
CA SER A 71 -13.84 10.48 9.45
C SER A 71 -12.44 10.54 10.07
N LEU A 72 -11.42 10.95 9.30
CA LEU A 72 -10.09 11.24 9.82
C LEU A 72 -10.03 12.63 10.47
N SER A 73 -10.75 13.61 9.91
CA SER A 73 -10.86 14.99 10.43
C SER A 73 -11.49 15.07 11.82
N THR A 74 -12.31 14.08 12.19
CA THR A 74 -13.02 14.02 13.49
C THR A 74 -12.22 13.35 14.60
N SER A 75 -10.99 12.91 14.33
CA SER A 75 -10.14 12.26 15.33
C SER A 75 -9.33 13.30 16.10
N ASP A 76 -9.22 13.17 17.43
CA ASP A 76 -8.42 14.06 18.30
C ASP A 76 -6.88 13.92 18.09
N ILE A 77 -6.45 13.25 17.02
CA ILE A 77 -5.04 12.92 16.74
C ILE A 77 -4.49 13.91 15.73
N SER A 78 -3.29 14.44 15.97
CA SER A 78 -2.61 15.33 15.03
C SER A 78 -2.36 14.62 13.68
N ASP A 79 -2.42 15.36 12.58
CA ASP A 79 -2.06 14.87 11.25
C ASP A 79 -0.67 14.20 11.23
N ASP A 80 0.30 14.73 11.99
CA ASP A 80 1.67 14.20 12.06
C ASP A 80 1.75 12.87 12.83
N GLU A 81 0.98 12.73 13.91
CA GLU A 81 0.89 11.48 14.68
C GLU A 81 0.18 10.40 13.87
N ARG A 82 -0.89 10.77 13.17
CA ARG A 82 -1.61 9.87 12.25
C ARG A 82 -0.68 9.39 11.13
N LYS A 83 0.05 10.31 10.51
CA LYS A 83 1.01 9.99 9.45
C LYS A 83 2.07 9.00 9.95
N THR A 84 2.69 9.28 11.10
CA THR A 84 3.71 8.41 11.70
C THR A 84 3.16 7.01 11.97
N SER A 85 1.94 6.92 12.50
CA SER A 85 1.27 5.64 12.76
C SER A 85 0.98 4.87 11.46
N MET A 86 0.47 5.55 10.44
CA MET A 86 0.15 4.93 9.15
C MET A 86 1.42 4.50 8.40
N ASP A 87 2.47 5.32 8.39
CA ASP A 87 3.74 5.02 7.72
C ASP A 87 4.45 3.80 8.34
N GLY A 88 4.23 3.54 9.64
CA GLY A 88 4.74 2.34 10.33
C GLY A 88 4.00 1.04 9.98
N VAL A 89 2.81 1.12 9.36
CA VAL A 89 2.00 -0.06 8.96
C VAL A 89 1.89 -0.20 7.44
N ASN A 90 2.02 0.91 6.70
CA ASN A 90 1.94 0.96 5.26
C ASN A 90 3.34 1.00 4.64
N PRO A 91 3.82 -0.10 4.04
CA PRO A 91 5.16 -0.14 3.45
C PRO A 91 5.23 0.81 2.25
N LYS A 92 6.36 1.48 2.10
CA LYS A 92 6.70 2.27 0.91
C LYS A 92 7.27 1.39 -0.20
N TYR A 93 8.02 0.35 0.18
CA TYR A 93 8.66 -0.58 -0.74
C TYR A 93 8.06 -1.97 -0.60
N ILE A 94 7.63 -2.54 -1.73
CA ILE A 94 7.21 -3.94 -1.82
C ILE A 94 7.97 -4.63 -2.94
N LEU A 95 8.20 -5.92 -2.77
CA LEU A 95 8.86 -6.72 -3.78
C LEU A 95 7.87 -7.04 -4.92
N ARG A 96 7.82 -6.14 -5.91
CA ARG A 96 6.95 -6.27 -7.09
C ARG A 96 7.60 -7.24 -8.09
N ASN A 97 6.79 -8.02 -8.79
CA ASN A 97 7.30 -8.99 -9.78
C ASN A 97 8.26 -8.39 -10.81
N TYR A 98 7.98 -7.19 -11.31
CA TYR A 98 8.87 -6.55 -12.30
C TYR A 98 10.24 -6.19 -11.71
N LEU A 99 10.30 -5.87 -10.41
CA LEU A 99 11.56 -5.63 -9.70
C LEU A 99 12.34 -6.94 -9.59
N CYS A 100 11.66 -8.04 -9.23
CA CYS A 100 12.27 -9.37 -9.23
C CYS A 100 12.81 -9.72 -10.62
N GLN A 101 12.01 -9.53 -11.68
CA GLN A 101 12.45 -9.84 -13.04
C GLN A 101 13.67 -9.03 -13.45
N THR A 102 13.67 -7.72 -13.16
CA THR A 102 14.84 -6.87 -13.45
C THR A 102 16.10 -7.35 -12.75
N ALA A 103 15.96 -7.82 -11.50
CA ALA A 103 17.09 -8.35 -10.74
C ALA A 103 17.54 -9.74 -11.23
N ILE A 104 16.62 -10.58 -11.70
CA ILE A 104 16.93 -11.87 -12.33
C ILE A 104 17.70 -11.63 -13.63
N ASP A 105 17.20 -10.77 -14.51
CA ASP A 105 17.84 -10.45 -15.79
C ASP A 105 19.27 -9.92 -15.58
N ALA A 106 19.48 -9.06 -14.58
CA ALA A 106 20.82 -8.58 -14.21
C ALA A 106 21.72 -9.70 -13.69
N ALA A 107 21.20 -10.56 -12.81
CA ALA A 107 21.96 -11.66 -12.23
C ALA A 107 22.39 -12.72 -13.28
N GLU A 108 21.57 -12.95 -14.31
CA GLU A 108 21.92 -13.82 -15.45
C GLU A 108 23.14 -13.30 -16.24
N THR A 109 23.34 -11.99 -16.28
CA THR A 109 24.54 -11.36 -16.86
C THR A 109 25.74 -11.30 -15.89
N GLY A 110 25.58 -11.82 -14.67
CA GLY A 110 26.59 -11.83 -13.62
C GLY A 110 26.55 -10.61 -12.69
N ASP A 111 25.61 -9.67 -12.86
CA ASP A 111 25.44 -8.51 -11.97
C ASP A 111 24.43 -8.79 -10.86
N PHE A 112 24.93 -9.11 -9.66
CA PHE A 112 24.11 -9.30 -8.45
C PHE A 112 23.80 -7.99 -7.70
N GLY A 113 24.19 -6.83 -8.24
CA GLY A 113 24.01 -5.52 -7.61
C GLY A 113 22.53 -5.14 -7.41
N GLU A 114 21.64 -5.48 -8.35
CA GLU A 114 20.19 -5.24 -8.19
C GLU A 114 19.57 -6.15 -7.13
N VAL A 115 19.95 -7.43 -7.06
CA VAL A 115 19.48 -8.37 -6.04
C VAL A 115 19.81 -7.87 -4.64
N ASN A 116 21.07 -7.45 -4.43
CA ASN A 116 21.51 -6.91 -3.15
C ASN A 116 20.78 -5.61 -2.76
N ARG A 117 20.41 -4.77 -3.74
CA ARG A 117 19.63 -3.55 -3.49
C ARG A 117 18.19 -3.87 -3.10
N LEU A 118 17.55 -4.80 -3.78
CA LEU A 118 16.20 -5.25 -3.43
C LEU A 118 16.16 -5.89 -2.04
N LEU A 119 17.17 -6.68 -1.67
CA LEU A 119 17.27 -7.27 -0.34
C LEU A 119 17.29 -6.19 0.75
N LYS A 120 18.16 -5.17 0.62
CA LYS A 120 18.23 -4.04 1.54
C LYS A 120 16.92 -3.25 1.65
N LEU A 121 16.16 -3.18 0.55
CA LEU A 121 14.86 -2.49 0.55
C LEU A 121 13.81 -3.26 1.34
N VAL A 122 13.78 -4.59 1.20
CA VAL A 122 12.81 -5.45 1.89
C VAL A 122 13.12 -5.60 3.38
N GLU A 123 14.37 -5.37 3.81
CA GLU A 123 14.73 -5.31 5.23
C GLU A 123 14.06 -4.14 5.95
N ARG A 124 13.88 -3.00 5.28
CA ARG A 124 13.26 -1.78 5.84
C ARG A 124 12.21 -1.21 4.88
N PRO A 125 11.06 -1.91 4.70
CA PRO A 125 10.10 -1.58 3.65
C PRO A 125 9.22 -0.38 4.00
N PHE A 126 9.14 -0.01 5.28
CA PHE A 126 8.35 1.13 5.79
C PHE A 126 9.12 2.45 5.77
N ASP A 127 10.45 2.39 5.84
CA ASP A 127 11.32 3.55 5.96
C ASP A 127 11.61 4.18 4.60
N GLU A 128 11.70 5.52 4.58
CA GLU A 128 12.12 6.22 3.37
C GLU A 128 13.64 6.17 3.23
N GLN A 129 14.10 5.57 2.13
CA GLN A 129 15.52 5.43 1.82
C GLN A 129 15.89 6.37 0.66
N PRO A 130 16.77 7.38 0.89
CA PRO A 130 17.18 8.32 -0.16
C PRO A 130 17.80 7.62 -1.37
N GLY A 131 17.41 8.01 -2.58
CA GLY A 131 17.92 7.44 -3.84
C GLY A 131 17.25 6.14 -4.27
N MET A 132 16.30 5.62 -3.47
CA MET A 132 15.54 4.40 -3.76
C MET A 132 14.10 4.67 -4.21
N GLU A 133 13.76 5.92 -4.51
CA GLU A 133 12.41 6.35 -4.87
C GLU A 133 11.89 5.62 -6.13
N LYS A 134 12.81 5.20 -7.00
CA LYS A 134 12.48 4.42 -8.21
C LYS A 134 11.75 3.10 -7.89
N TYR A 135 12.04 2.47 -6.74
CA TYR A 135 11.46 1.18 -6.35
C TYR A 135 10.04 1.30 -5.79
N ALA A 136 9.61 2.51 -5.40
CA ALA A 136 8.24 2.79 -4.98
C ALA A 136 7.31 3.18 -6.15
N ARG A 137 7.86 3.38 -7.36
CA ARG A 137 7.07 3.79 -8.53
C ARG A 137 6.19 2.65 -9.04
N LEU A 138 5.14 3.07 -9.75
CA LEU A 138 4.31 2.15 -10.52
C LEU A 138 5.16 1.36 -11.53
N PRO A 139 4.74 0.13 -11.88
CA PRO A 139 5.42 -0.64 -12.90
C PRO A 139 5.58 0.17 -14.20
N PRO A 140 6.74 0.10 -14.86
CA PRO A 140 6.93 0.73 -16.16
C PRO A 140 6.08 0.04 -17.23
N ALA A 141 5.85 0.72 -18.37
CA ALA A 141 4.99 0.22 -19.45
C ALA A 141 5.36 -1.20 -19.93
N TRP A 142 6.66 -1.51 -20.04
CA TRP A 142 7.14 -2.83 -20.47
C TRP A 142 6.78 -3.97 -19.50
N ALA A 143 6.56 -3.66 -18.22
CA ALA A 143 6.27 -4.66 -17.19
C ALA A 143 4.83 -5.18 -17.28
N TYR A 144 3.94 -4.47 -17.97
CA TYR A 144 2.57 -4.90 -18.26
C TYR A 144 2.54 -5.93 -19.39
N ARG A 145 3.30 -7.01 -19.23
CA ARG A 145 3.31 -8.17 -20.13
C ARG A 145 3.03 -9.46 -19.34
N PRO A 146 2.49 -10.51 -20.00
CA PRO A 146 2.33 -11.82 -19.37
C PRO A 146 3.67 -12.32 -18.79
N GLY A 147 3.61 -12.91 -17.59
CA GLY A 147 4.79 -13.41 -16.87
C GLY A 147 5.55 -12.37 -16.04
N VAL A 148 5.22 -11.08 -16.13
CA VAL A 148 5.83 -10.02 -15.28
C VAL A 148 4.79 -9.45 -14.32
N CYS A 149 3.98 -8.45 -14.74
CA CYS A 149 2.88 -7.96 -13.91
C CYS A 149 1.56 -8.72 -14.14
N MET A 150 1.38 -9.36 -15.31
CA MET A 150 0.26 -10.24 -15.56
C MET A 150 0.68 -11.69 -15.28
N LEU A 151 0.48 -12.13 -14.05
CA LEU A 151 0.55 -13.55 -13.74
C LEU A 151 -0.73 -14.19 -14.29
N SER A 152 -0.58 -15.06 -15.28
CA SER A 152 -1.65 -15.99 -15.64
C SER A 152 -1.91 -16.85 -14.40
N CYS A 153 -3.12 -16.85 -13.88
CA CYS A 153 -3.53 -17.87 -12.93
C CYS A 153 -3.42 -19.21 -13.66
N SER A 154 -2.39 -20.01 -13.34
CA SER A 154 -2.41 -21.43 -13.64
C SER A 154 -3.52 -22.02 -12.78
N SER A 155 -4.59 -22.46 -13.43
CA SER A 155 -5.75 -23.12 -12.82
C SER A 155 -5.37 -24.41 -12.09
#